data_AF-A0A2S6UBA7-F1
#
_entry.id   AF-A0A2S6UBA7-F1
#
_cell.length_a   1.000
_cell.length_b   1.000
_cell.length_c   1.000
_cell.angle_alpha   90.00
_cell.angle_beta   90.00
_cell.angle_gamma   90.00
#
_symmetry.space_group_name_H-M   'P 1'
#
loop_
_entity.id
_entity.type
_entity.pdbx_description
1 polymer ?
#
loop_
_entity_poly.entity_id
_entity_poly.type
_entity_poly.pdbx_seq_one_letter_code
_entity_poly.pdbx_strand_id
1 'polypeptide(L)'
;MAWNSQGGGQGPWGGGGGNGGDGGPKGPTPPDIEEILRRIQDKLKSFLPGGAGGMRGLILIVIAVVVLWGASGFYRVDPGQQGVELLFGKFVKHTTPGLNYWFPAPIGEVLKPNVERTNTITIGFRGLGEGSRRSGARDVPLESLMLTGDQNIIDIDFVVQWRIKDAAAFLFNIRDPEATIKIAAESAMREIIGQMGLEDATTGKRQQVQQKSRALLQKILDDYGAGVSIAEVQLQKADPPDEVIDAFHDVQRAR
;
A
#
# COMPACT_ATOMS: atom_id res chain seq x y z
N MET A 1 -87.84 17.73 -6.84
CA MET A 1 -87.53 16.48 -6.09
C MET A 1 -86.09 16.14 -6.44
N ALA A 2 -85.15 16.36 -5.51
CA ALA A 2 -84.58 15.30 -4.67
C ALA A 2 -83.62 14.39 -5.50
N TRP A 3 -82.32 14.20 -5.24
CA TRP A 3 -81.46 14.35 -4.05
C TRP A 3 -79.97 14.21 -4.49
N ASN A 4 -79.03 14.82 -3.72
CA ASN A 4 -77.58 14.58 -3.52
C ASN A 4 -76.78 13.69 -4.50
N SER A 5 -75.65 14.10 -5.12
CA SER A 5 -74.34 14.54 -4.60
C SER A 5 -73.63 13.58 -3.63
N GLN A 6 -72.50 12.98 -4.03
CA GLN A 6 -71.15 13.48 -3.65
C GLN A 6 -70.05 12.41 -3.83
N GLY A 7 -68.96 12.82 -4.51
CA GLY A 7 -67.59 12.31 -4.37
C GLY A 7 -67.22 11.15 -5.29
N GLY A 8 -66.26 11.23 -6.22
CA GLY A 8 -65.24 12.25 -6.49
C GLY A 8 -63.92 11.55 -6.82
N GLY A 9 -63.32 11.87 -7.97
CA GLY A 9 -61.87 11.70 -8.18
C GLY A 9 -61.43 10.96 -9.44
N GLN A 10 -61.05 11.72 -10.47
CA GLN A 10 -59.97 11.51 -11.48
C GLN A 10 -60.39 12.31 -12.73
N GLY A 11 -59.65 13.23 -13.32
CA GLY A 11 -58.31 13.80 -13.20
C GLY A 11 -58.18 14.82 -14.36
N PRO A 12 -57.20 15.73 -14.33
CA PRO A 12 -57.08 16.82 -15.29
C PRO A 12 -56.61 16.28 -16.66
N TRP A 13 -56.91 17.01 -17.73
CA TRP A 13 -56.61 16.69 -19.14
C TRP A 13 -57.66 15.82 -19.85
N GLY A 14 -58.73 16.48 -20.27
CA GLY A 14 -59.57 15.99 -21.37
C GLY A 14 -59.03 16.41 -22.74
N GLY A 15 -59.58 15.77 -23.78
CA GLY A 15 -59.45 16.13 -25.21
C GLY A 15 -58.56 15.14 -25.97
N GLY A 16 -58.92 14.60 -27.13
CA GLY A 16 -60.03 14.83 -28.05
C GLY A 16 -59.98 13.72 -29.12
N GLY A 17 -61.04 13.60 -29.93
CA GLY A 17 -61.22 12.49 -30.86
C GLY A 17 -60.32 12.49 -32.11
N GLY A 18 -60.51 11.47 -32.94
CA GLY A 18 -59.98 11.44 -34.31
C GLY A 18 -59.66 10.03 -34.80
N ASN A 19 -60.54 9.50 -35.65
CA ASN A 19 -60.33 8.33 -36.50
C ASN A 19 -59.42 8.68 -37.69
N GLY A 20 -58.45 7.84 -38.03
CA GLY A 20 -57.64 7.97 -39.24
C GLY A 20 -56.40 7.08 -39.20
N GLY A 21 -56.33 6.10 -40.10
CA GLY A 21 -55.21 5.16 -40.21
C GLY A 21 -53.92 5.77 -40.76
N ASP A 22 -52.81 5.06 -40.58
CA ASP A 22 -51.77 4.72 -41.57
C ASP A 22 -50.63 3.94 -40.86
N GLY A 23 -49.76 3.28 -41.63
CA GLY A 23 -48.88 2.20 -41.18
C GLY A 23 -47.57 2.62 -40.50
N GLY A 24 -46.93 1.65 -39.84
CA GLY A 24 -45.58 1.78 -39.27
C GLY A 24 -45.25 0.71 -38.21
N PRO A 25 -44.02 0.17 -38.17
CA PRO A 25 -43.71 -1.08 -37.49
C PRO A 25 -43.67 -0.96 -35.96
N LYS A 26 -44.29 -1.92 -35.27
CA LYS A 26 -44.32 -2.03 -33.82
C LYS A 26 -42.92 -2.42 -33.32
N GLY A 27 -42.19 -1.45 -32.78
CA GLY A 27 -40.92 -1.69 -32.08
C GLY A 27 -41.11 -2.63 -30.88
N PRO A 28 -40.06 -3.34 -30.46
CA PRO A 28 -40.14 -4.35 -29.40
C PRO A 28 -40.54 -3.70 -28.07
N THR A 29 -41.56 -4.26 -27.42
CA THR A 29 -41.89 -3.98 -26.01
C THR A 29 -40.64 -4.17 -25.16
N PRO A 30 -40.33 -3.26 -24.22
CA PRO A 30 -39.19 -3.42 -23.34
C PRO A 30 -39.32 -4.75 -22.58
N PRO A 31 -38.21 -5.49 -22.38
CA PRO A 31 -38.25 -6.76 -21.68
C PRO A 31 -38.86 -6.59 -20.29
N ASP A 32 -39.93 -7.33 -20.00
CA ASP A 32 -40.60 -7.32 -18.70
C ASP A 32 -39.62 -7.83 -17.64
N ILE A 33 -38.99 -6.87 -16.95
CA ILE A 33 -38.06 -7.12 -15.84
C ILE A 33 -38.75 -8.00 -14.78
N GLU A 34 -40.07 -7.89 -14.66
CA GLU A 34 -40.90 -8.72 -13.79
C GLU A 34 -40.94 -10.19 -14.23
N GLU A 35 -40.97 -10.47 -15.54
CA GLU A 35 -40.95 -11.83 -16.06
C GLU A 35 -39.57 -12.46 -15.89
N ILE A 36 -38.51 -11.66 -16.04
CA ILE A 36 -37.12 -12.06 -15.78
C ILE A 36 -36.93 -12.35 -14.28
N LEU A 37 -37.46 -11.50 -13.40
CA LEU A 37 -37.41 -11.68 -11.94
C LEU A 37 -38.19 -12.92 -11.50
N ARG A 38 -39.39 -13.16 -12.04
CA ARG A 38 -40.18 -14.38 -11.74
C ARG A 38 -39.49 -15.64 -12.25
N ARG A 39 -38.92 -15.61 -13.46
CA ARG A 39 -38.21 -16.76 -14.03
C ARG A 39 -36.92 -17.09 -13.26
N ILE A 40 -36.27 -16.09 -12.67
CA ILE A 40 -35.16 -16.27 -11.72
C ILE A 40 -35.66 -16.86 -10.39
N GLN A 41 -36.78 -16.35 -9.86
CA GLN A 41 -37.40 -16.84 -8.63
C GLN A 41 -37.86 -18.31 -8.75
N ASP A 42 -38.45 -18.69 -9.88
CA ASP A 42 -38.92 -20.04 -10.14
C ASP A 42 -37.77 -21.02 -10.34
N LYS A 43 -36.68 -20.59 -10.98
CA LYS A 43 -35.45 -21.39 -11.07
C LYS A 43 -34.76 -21.57 -9.71
N LEU A 44 -34.72 -20.53 -8.88
CA LEU A 44 -34.24 -20.62 -7.49
C LEU A 44 -35.08 -21.59 -6.65
N LYS A 45 -36.41 -21.56 -6.80
CA LYS A 45 -37.33 -22.50 -6.15
C LYS A 45 -37.11 -23.94 -6.60
N SER A 46 -36.74 -24.16 -7.87
CA SER A 46 -36.51 -25.51 -8.42
C SER A 46 -35.19 -26.15 -7.97
N PHE A 47 -34.20 -25.35 -7.58
CA PHE A 47 -32.93 -25.83 -7.00
C PHE A 47 -32.99 -26.08 -5.49
N LEU A 48 -34.04 -25.61 -4.81
CA LEU A 48 -34.30 -25.89 -3.39
C LEU A 48 -35.20 -27.12 -3.28
N PRO A 49 -34.74 -28.24 -2.68
CA PRO A 49 -35.52 -29.48 -2.62
C PRO A 49 -36.85 -29.23 -1.89
N GLY A 50 -37.93 -29.64 -2.56
CA GLY A 50 -39.30 -29.44 -2.12
C GLY A 50 -39.55 -29.97 -0.72
N GLY A 51 -39.92 -29.08 0.21
CA GLY A 51 -40.29 -29.45 1.59
C GLY A 51 -39.95 -28.40 2.66
N ALA A 52 -39.12 -27.40 2.36
CA ALA A 52 -38.72 -26.37 3.31
C ALA A 52 -39.44 -25.02 3.08
N GLY A 53 -40.76 -25.01 3.18
CA GLY A 53 -41.55 -23.79 3.19
C GLY A 53 -41.32 -22.99 4.48
N GLY A 54 -40.71 -21.80 4.37
CA GLY A 54 -40.56 -20.83 5.45
C GLY A 54 -39.65 -21.27 6.60
N MET A 55 -38.72 -20.41 7.02
CA MET A 55 -37.76 -20.64 8.11
C MET A 55 -36.73 -21.78 7.93
N ARG A 56 -37.11 -23.03 7.64
CA ARG A 56 -36.16 -24.16 7.49
C ARG A 56 -35.24 -24.01 6.28
N GLY A 57 -35.76 -23.53 5.15
CA GLY A 57 -34.95 -23.25 3.96
C GLY A 57 -33.99 -22.07 4.18
N LEU A 58 -34.44 -21.04 4.91
CA LEU A 58 -33.59 -19.91 5.29
C LEU A 58 -32.45 -20.36 6.23
N ILE A 59 -32.74 -21.23 7.21
CA ILE A 59 -31.72 -21.78 8.11
C ILE A 59 -30.66 -22.57 7.33
N LEU A 60 -31.07 -23.43 6.38
CA LEU A 60 -30.12 -24.18 5.55
C LEU A 60 -29.25 -23.26 4.67
N ILE A 61 -29.82 -22.20 4.11
CA ILE A 61 -29.07 -21.20 3.35
C ILE A 61 -28.07 -20.46 4.24
N VAL A 62 -28.48 -20.02 5.44
CA VAL A 62 -27.60 -19.36 6.39
C VAL A 62 -26.46 -20.27 6.81
N ILE A 63 -26.74 -21.55 7.10
CA ILE A 63 -25.70 -22.53 7.42
C ILE A 63 -24.74 -22.72 6.25
N ALA A 64 -25.24 -22.85 5.02
CA ALA A 64 -24.39 -22.98 3.84
C ALA A 64 -23.50 -21.75 3.65
N VAL A 65 -24.03 -20.54 3.87
CA VAL A 65 -23.26 -19.29 3.83
C VAL A 65 -22.19 -19.25 4.92
N VAL A 66 -22.51 -19.66 6.15
CA VAL A 66 -21.55 -19.70 7.26
C VAL A 66 -20.44 -20.72 7.01
N VAL A 67 -20.77 -21.88 6.43
CA VAL A 67 -19.79 -22.90 6.06
C VAL A 67 -18.88 -22.42 4.93
N LEU A 68 -19.44 -21.81 3.89
CA LEU A 68 -18.66 -21.20 2.81
C LEU A 68 -17.78 -20.04 3.31
N TRP A 69 -18.31 -19.24 4.23
CA TRP A 69 -17.57 -18.18 4.89
C TRP A 69 -16.40 -18.75 5.69
N GLY A 70 -16.62 -19.73 6.58
CA GLY A 70 -15.55 -20.40 7.32
C GLY A 70 -14.50 -21.02 6.40
N ALA A 71 -14.92 -21.70 5.33
CA ALA A 71 -14.01 -22.28 4.34
C ALA A 71 -13.17 -21.24 3.58
N SER A 72 -13.58 -19.97 3.53
CA SER A 72 -12.77 -18.90 2.94
C SER A 72 -11.58 -18.47 3.81
N GLY A 73 -11.46 -19.00 5.02
CA GLY A 73 -10.37 -18.71 5.96
C GLY A 73 -9.02 -19.37 5.65
N PHE A 74 -8.95 -20.26 4.66
CA PHE A 74 -7.68 -20.86 4.24
C PHE A 74 -6.85 -19.86 3.44
N TYR A 75 -5.59 -19.69 3.84
CA TYR A 75 -4.62 -18.86 3.13
C TYR A 75 -3.25 -19.51 3.10
N ARG A 76 -2.45 -19.08 2.12
CA ARG A 76 -1.07 -19.54 1.94
C ARG A 76 -0.10 -18.41 2.22
N VAL A 77 0.95 -18.75 2.96
CA VAL A 77 2.11 -17.89 3.21
C VAL A 77 3.27 -18.45 2.40
N ASP A 78 3.85 -17.63 1.53
CA ASP A 78 4.97 -18.03 0.69
C ASP A 78 6.29 -18.08 1.48
N PRO A 79 7.28 -18.87 1.04
CA PRO A 79 8.64 -18.80 1.58
C PRO A 79 9.17 -17.36 1.50
N GLY A 80 9.73 -16.85 2.60
CA GLY A 80 10.18 -15.46 2.74
C GLY A 80 9.11 -14.44 3.12
N GLN A 81 7.84 -14.83 3.19
CA GLN A 81 6.79 -14.05 3.84
C GLN A 81 6.57 -14.53 5.27
N GLN A 82 6.21 -13.60 6.15
CA GLN A 82 5.73 -13.92 7.48
C GLN A 82 4.27 -13.52 7.60
N GLY A 83 3.40 -14.46 7.98
CA GLY A 83 2.00 -14.16 8.24
C GLY A 83 1.86 -13.40 9.56
N VAL A 84 1.12 -12.30 9.54
CA VAL A 84 0.76 -11.52 10.73
C VAL A 84 -0.76 -11.53 10.82
N GLU A 85 -1.27 -12.28 11.78
CA GLU A 85 -2.70 -12.51 11.95
C GLU A 85 -3.30 -11.49 12.93
N LEU A 86 -4.37 -10.85 12.49
CA LEU A 86 -5.11 -9.81 13.21
C LEU A 86 -6.52 -10.32 13.54
N LEU A 87 -6.97 -10.14 14.78
CA LEU A 87 -8.37 -10.26 15.18
C LEU A 87 -8.92 -8.88 15.51
N PHE A 88 -9.94 -8.42 14.79
CA PHE A 88 -10.52 -7.09 14.99
C PHE A 88 -9.46 -5.97 15.04
N GLY A 89 -8.40 -6.08 14.24
CA GLY A 89 -7.28 -5.14 14.20
C GLY A 89 -6.22 -5.30 15.30
N LYS A 90 -6.37 -6.23 16.25
CA LYS A 90 -5.34 -6.54 17.24
C LYS A 90 -4.45 -7.68 16.75
N PHE A 91 -3.14 -7.49 16.86
CA PHE A 91 -2.14 -8.54 16.59
C PHE A 91 -2.31 -9.73 17.54
N VAL A 92 -2.35 -10.95 17.00
CA VAL A 92 -2.49 -12.19 17.77
C VAL A 92 -1.25 -13.06 17.69
N LYS A 93 -0.84 -13.42 16.47
CA LYS A 93 0.28 -14.35 16.27
C LYS A 93 0.96 -14.20 14.92
N HIS A 94 2.17 -14.71 14.87
CA HIS A 94 2.91 -14.93 13.63
C HIS A 94 2.60 -16.30 13.04
N THR A 95 2.55 -16.38 11.72
CA THR A 95 2.41 -17.63 10.99
C THR A 95 3.64 -17.94 10.17
N THR A 96 4.08 -19.20 10.22
CA THR A 96 5.18 -19.73 9.40
C THR A 96 4.72 -19.99 7.96
N PRO A 97 5.66 -20.03 6.99
CA PRO A 97 5.36 -20.38 5.60
C PRO A 97 4.60 -21.71 5.49
N GLY A 98 3.59 -21.77 4.63
CA GLY A 98 2.73 -22.94 4.46
C GLY A 98 1.25 -22.60 4.29
N LEU A 99 0.43 -23.66 4.25
CA LEU A 99 -1.03 -23.54 4.28
C LEU A 99 -1.48 -23.34 5.72
N ASN A 100 -2.17 -22.24 5.96
CA ASN A 100 -2.67 -21.86 7.27
C ASN A 100 -4.16 -21.56 7.19
N TYR A 101 -4.82 -21.56 8.35
CA TYR A 101 -6.22 -21.24 8.47
C TYR A 101 -6.39 -20.11 9.48
N TRP A 102 -7.09 -19.06 9.07
CA TRP A 102 -7.47 -17.95 9.93
C TRP A 102 -8.92 -17.56 9.74
N PHE A 103 -9.47 -16.83 10.69
CA PHE A 103 -10.84 -16.33 10.56
C PHE A 103 -10.95 -15.44 9.32
N PRO A 104 -11.98 -15.64 8.48
CA PRO A 104 -12.18 -14.81 7.30
C PRO A 104 -12.59 -13.38 7.68
N ALA A 105 -12.42 -12.45 6.74
CA ALA A 105 -12.96 -11.11 6.87
C ALA A 105 -14.49 -11.18 7.13
N PRO A 106 -15.04 -10.35 8.03
CA PRO A 106 -14.46 -9.14 8.61
C PRO A 106 -13.79 -9.32 9.99
N ILE A 107 -13.76 -10.54 10.55
CA ILE A 107 -13.29 -10.77 11.93
C ILE A 107 -11.77 -10.89 11.98
N GLY A 108 -11.20 -11.58 10.99
CA GLY A 108 -9.77 -11.78 10.85
C GLY A 108 -9.21 -11.09 9.61
N GLU A 109 -8.00 -10.54 9.75
CA GLU A 109 -7.19 -10.02 8.65
C GLU A 109 -5.80 -10.66 8.73
N VAL A 110 -5.16 -10.88 7.58
CA VAL A 110 -3.80 -11.43 7.52
C VAL A 110 -2.93 -10.54 6.66
N LEU A 111 -1.90 -9.96 7.27
CA LEU A 111 -0.86 -9.21 6.56
C LEU A 111 0.33 -10.14 6.28
N LYS A 112 0.92 -10.01 5.10
CA LYS A 112 2.01 -10.90 4.63
C LYS A 112 3.22 -10.10 4.15
N PRO A 113 3.91 -9.35 5.05
CA PRO A 113 5.15 -8.69 4.68
C PRO A 113 6.21 -9.71 4.26
N ASN A 114 7.01 -9.34 3.25
CA ASN A 114 8.15 -10.13 2.81
C ASN A 114 9.37 -9.75 3.66
N VAL A 115 9.82 -10.68 4.49
CA VAL A 115 10.93 -10.48 5.43
C VAL A 115 12.30 -10.80 4.83
N GLU A 116 12.33 -11.62 3.76
CA GLU A 116 13.57 -12.00 3.07
C GLU A 116 13.95 -11.00 1.96
N ARG A 117 13.01 -10.17 1.49
CA ARG A 117 13.28 -9.15 0.48
C ARG A 117 14.14 -8.03 1.07
N THR A 118 15.29 -7.80 0.46
CA THR A 118 16.07 -6.57 0.66
C THR A 118 15.38 -5.41 -0.05
N ASN A 119 15.02 -4.39 0.71
CA ASN A 119 14.49 -3.13 0.22
C ASN A 119 15.61 -2.10 0.14
N THR A 120 15.47 -1.17 -0.79
CA THR A 120 16.49 -0.17 -1.09
C THR A 120 15.85 1.22 -1.05
N ILE A 121 16.42 2.12 -0.26
CA ILE A 121 16.03 3.53 -0.21
C ILE A 121 17.21 4.35 -0.72
N THR A 122 16.93 5.26 -1.67
CA THR A 122 17.90 6.22 -2.19
C THR A 122 17.69 7.57 -1.51
N ILE A 123 18.80 8.21 -1.12
CA ILE A 123 18.83 9.52 -0.47
C ILE A 123 19.82 10.39 -1.24
N GLY A 124 19.45 11.65 -1.46
CA GLY A 124 20.26 12.63 -2.19
C GLY A 124 19.96 12.67 -3.69
N PHE A 125 19.45 11.57 -4.25
CA PHE A 125 19.06 11.53 -5.65
C PHE A 125 17.77 10.74 -5.87
N ARG A 126 17.07 11.09 -6.95
CA ARG A 126 15.99 10.26 -7.50
C ARG A 126 16.44 9.63 -8.81
N GLY A 127 16.63 8.31 -8.78
CA GLY A 127 16.61 7.49 -9.98
C GLY A 127 15.17 7.13 -10.33
N LEU A 128 14.73 7.43 -11.55
CA LEU A 128 13.51 6.79 -12.07
C LEU A 128 13.78 5.29 -12.11
N GLY A 129 12.87 4.49 -11.56
CA GLY A 129 13.01 3.04 -11.45
C GLY A 129 13.40 2.34 -12.77
N GLU A 130 13.67 1.05 -12.64
CA GLU A 130 14.24 0.04 -13.58
C GLU A 130 13.78 0.04 -15.06
N GLY A 131 12.94 0.98 -15.51
CA GLY A 131 12.41 1.09 -16.88
C GLY A 131 12.71 2.38 -17.67
N SER A 132 13.26 3.46 -17.09
CA SER A 132 13.47 4.72 -17.85
C SER A 132 14.92 4.94 -18.27
N ARG A 133 15.27 4.46 -19.47
CA ARG A 133 16.61 4.59 -20.10
C ARG A 133 16.99 6.01 -20.54
N ARG A 134 16.25 7.04 -20.14
CA ARG A 134 16.43 8.43 -20.61
C ARG A 134 16.04 9.46 -19.55
N SER A 135 16.78 9.53 -18.45
CA SER A 135 16.92 10.77 -17.66
C SER A 135 18.01 10.52 -16.63
N GLY A 136 18.97 11.44 -16.51
CA GLY A 136 19.96 11.39 -15.44
C GLY A 136 19.28 11.36 -14.06
N ALA A 137 19.98 10.80 -13.07
CA ALA A 137 19.58 10.91 -11.67
C ALA A 137 19.34 12.39 -11.36
N ARG A 138 18.15 12.72 -10.83
CA ARG A 138 17.85 14.08 -10.39
C ARG A 138 18.33 14.22 -8.96
N ASP A 139 19.34 15.05 -8.76
CA ASP A 139 19.81 15.44 -7.43
C ASP A 139 18.69 16.14 -6.63
N VAL A 140 18.70 15.92 -5.32
CA VAL A 140 17.77 16.47 -4.34
C VAL A 140 18.60 17.16 -3.25
N PRO A 141 18.99 18.43 -3.47
CA PRO A 141 19.92 19.15 -2.59
C PRO A 141 19.50 19.20 -1.11
N LEU A 142 18.20 19.16 -0.83
CA LEU A 142 17.68 19.15 0.54
C LEU A 142 18.08 17.89 1.32
N GLU A 143 18.27 16.78 0.62
CA GLU A 143 18.64 15.47 1.16
C GLU A 143 20.15 15.23 1.09
N SER A 144 20.83 15.73 0.04
CA SER A 144 22.24 15.45 -0.24
C SER A 144 23.23 16.46 0.36
N LEU A 145 22.87 17.74 0.51
CA LEU A 145 23.77 18.77 1.03
C LEU A 145 23.93 18.69 2.55
N MET A 146 25.18 18.61 3.00
CA MET A 146 25.55 18.51 4.42
C MET A 146 26.75 19.39 4.74
N LEU A 147 26.86 19.79 6.01
CA LEU A 147 28.01 20.53 6.54
C LEU A 147 28.94 19.56 7.28
N THR A 148 30.22 19.59 6.92
CA THR A 148 31.27 18.81 7.57
C THR A 148 31.76 19.49 8.85
N GLY A 149 32.49 18.76 9.69
CA GLY A 149 33.03 19.29 10.96
C GLY A 149 34.05 20.42 10.78
N ASP A 150 34.69 20.52 9.61
CA ASP A 150 35.60 21.60 9.21
C ASP A 150 34.90 22.72 8.42
N GLN A 151 33.57 22.83 8.53
CA GLN A 151 32.74 23.89 7.96
C GLN A 151 32.69 23.93 6.42
N ASN A 152 33.00 22.82 5.75
CA ASN A 152 32.82 22.69 4.32
C ASN A 152 31.44 22.12 3.99
N ILE A 153 30.93 22.46 2.81
CA ILE A 153 29.69 21.87 2.28
C ILE A 153 30.09 20.67 1.42
N ILE A 154 29.38 19.56 1.58
CA ILE A 154 29.54 18.34 0.79
C ILE A 154 28.17 17.90 0.27
N ASP A 155 28.15 17.42 -0.98
CA ASP A 155 27.02 16.80 -1.66
C ASP A 155 27.19 15.27 -1.63
N ILE A 156 26.28 14.60 -0.91
CA ILE A 156 26.35 13.16 -0.66
C ILE A 156 25.11 12.45 -1.17
N ASP A 157 25.33 11.51 -2.08
CA ASP A 157 24.33 10.52 -2.50
C ASP A 157 24.62 9.19 -1.84
N PHE A 158 23.60 8.55 -1.27
CA PHE A 158 23.76 7.25 -0.68
C PHE A 158 22.50 6.39 -0.73
N VAL A 159 22.72 5.10 -0.56
CA VAL A 159 21.70 4.07 -0.66
C VAL A 159 21.70 3.26 0.62
N VAL A 160 20.53 3.06 1.19
CA VAL A 160 20.32 2.21 2.37
C VAL A 160 19.61 0.95 1.94
N GLN A 161 20.26 -0.19 2.18
CA GLN A 161 19.65 -1.50 2.03
C GLN A 161 19.20 -2.01 3.38
N TRP A 162 17.94 -2.44 3.48
CA TRP A 162 17.35 -2.91 4.73
C TRP A 162 16.39 -4.07 4.47
N ARG A 163 16.10 -4.84 5.52
CA ARG A 163 15.15 -5.96 5.51
C ARG A 163 14.33 -5.97 6.78
N ILE A 164 13.15 -6.56 6.71
CA ILE A 164 12.28 -6.69 7.89
C ILE A 164 12.87 -7.77 8.81
N LYS A 165 13.10 -7.42 10.08
CA LYS A 165 13.57 -8.34 11.13
C LYS A 165 12.38 -8.90 11.93
N ASP A 166 11.41 -8.05 12.25
CA ASP A 166 10.18 -8.40 12.95
C ASP A 166 8.99 -7.77 12.23
N ALA A 167 8.15 -8.63 11.66
CA ALA A 167 6.98 -8.22 10.90
C ALA A 167 5.91 -7.49 11.75
N ALA A 168 5.73 -7.86 13.02
CA ALA A 168 4.73 -7.20 13.88
C ALA A 168 5.23 -5.81 14.29
N ALA A 169 6.49 -5.70 14.71
CA ALA A 169 7.08 -4.41 15.05
C ALA A 169 7.07 -3.45 13.84
N PHE A 170 7.41 -3.95 12.64
CA PHE A 170 7.38 -3.18 11.41
C PHE A 170 5.99 -2.66 11.04
N LEU A 171 4.95 -3.47 11.24
CA LEU A 171 3.58 -3.11 10.85
C LEU A 171 2.85 -2.22 11.87
N PHE A 172 3.20 -2.32 13.16
CA PHE A 172 2.38 -1.72 14.22
C PHE A 172 3.09 -0.66 15.06
N ASN A 173 4.43 -0.65 15.14
CA ASN A 173 5.12 0.34 15.98
C ASN A 173 5.27 1.70 15.28
N ILE A 174 5.42 1.69 13.95
CA ILE A 174 5.64 2.90 13.15
C ILE A 174 4.57 2.99 12.06
N ARG A 175 3.97 4.18 11.92
CA ARG A 175 2.91 4.42 10.93
C ARG A 175 3.40 4.28 9.48
N ASP A 176 4.55 4.87 9.18
CA ASP A 176 5.18 4.82 7.86
C ASP A 176 6.66 4.43 8.04
N PRO A 177 6.97 3.12 8.03
CA PRO A 177 8.32 2.67 8.30
C PRO A 177 9.31 3.08 7.20
N GLU A 178 8.88 3.14 5.93
CA GLU A 178 9.77 3.52 4.83
C GLU A 178 10.19 5.00 4.93
N ALA A 179 9.23 5.89 5.16
CA ALA A 179 9.53 7.31 5.36
C ALA A 179 10.38 7.54 6.63
N THR A 180 10.10 6.80 7.69
CA THR A 180 10.86 6.92 8.95
C THR A 180 12.30 6.44 8.79
N ILE A 181 12.54 5.33 8.08
CA ILE A 181 13.90 4.85 7.77
C ILE A 181 14.64 5.88 6.94
N LYS A 182 13.98 6.51 5.95
CA LYS A 182 14.60 7.56 5.13
C LYS A 182 15.06 8.75 5.97
N ILE A 183 14.17 9.31 6.80
CA ILE A 183 14.48 10.46 7.66
C ILE A 183 15.56 10.11 8.70
N ALA A 184 15.49 8.91 9.28
CA ALA A 184 16.50 8.43 10.21
C ALA A 184 17.86 8.26 9.53
N ALA A 185 17.89 7.77 8.28
CA ALA A 185 19.11 7.61 7.49
C ALA A 185 19.75 8.96 7.14
N GLU A 186 18.95 9.93 6.70
CA GLU A 186 19.38 11.32 6.48
C GLU A 186 20.02 11.91 7.75
N SER A 187 19.35 11.73 8.89
CA SER A 187 19.81 12.24 10.18
C SER A 187 21.11 11.57 10.63
N ALA A 188 21.20 10.24 10.51
CA ALA A 188 22.39 9.48 10.89
C ALA A 188 23.60 9.87 10.02
N MET A 189 23.42 9.97 8.70
CA MET A 189 24.48 10.42 7.80
C MET A 189 24.94 11.85 8.13
N ARG A 190 23.99 12.77 8.36
CA ARG A 190 24.30 14.15 8.70
C ARG A 190 25.06 14.28 10.02
N GLU A 191 24.75 13.44 11.01
CA GLU A 191 25.49 13.39 12.27
C GLU A 191 26.94 12.92 12.07
N ILE A 192 27.15 11.83 11.31
CA ILE A 192 28.50 11.29 11.06
C ILE A 192 29.35 12.28 10.26
N ILE A 193 28.79 12.91 9.22
CA ILE A 193 29.50 13.88 8.39
C ILE A 193 29.83 15.15 9.17
N GLY A 194 28.92 15.63 10.02
CA GLY A 194 29.17 16.79 10.88
C GLY A 194 30.30 16.60 11.90
N GLN A 195 30.75 15.37 12.13
CA GLN A 195 31.87 15.04 13.02
C GLN A 195 33.19 14.77 12.28
N MET A 196 33.20 14.83 10.94
CA MET A 196 34.36 14.47 10.11
C MET A 196 34.74 15.64 9.19
N GLY A 197 36.02 15.75 8.84
CA GLY A 197 36.48 16.72 7.84
C GLY A 197 36.13 16.29 6.42
N LEU A 198 36.13 17.24 5.47
CA LEU A 198 35.77 17.00 4.07
C LEU A 198 36.61 15.90 3.41
N GLU A 199 37.93 15.91 3.63
CA GLU A 199 38.87 14.95 3.05
C GLU A 199 38.62 13.51 3.55
N ASP A 200 38.31 13.37 4.84
CA ASP A 200 37.96 12.08 5.45
C ASP A 200 36.63 11.55 4.91
N ALA A 201 35.65 12.43 4.67
CA ALA A 201 34.35 12.09 4.12
C ALA A 201 34.40 11.67 2.65
N THR A 202 35.27 12.30 1.86
CA THR A 202 35.36 12.13 0.39
C THR A 202 36.25 10.95 0.00
N THR A 203 37.47 10.86 0.53
CA THR A 203 38.52 9.98 0.00
C THR A 203 39.18 9.12 1.08
N GLY A 204 39.45 9.67 2.27
CA GLY A 204 40.25 8.99 3.28
C GLY A 204 39.53 7.85 4.00
N LYS A 205 38.23 8.01 4.30
CA LYS A 205 37.52 7.15 5.27
C LYS A 205 36.07 6.83 4.88
N ARG A 206 35.74 6.77 3.59
CA ARG A 206 34.37 6.42 3.09
C ARG A 206 33.79 5.15 3.74
N GLN A 207 34.59 4.09 3.83
CA GLN A 207 34.16 2.83 4.44
C GLN A 207 33.84 3.01 5.93
N GLN A 208 34.59 3.86 6.63
CA GLN A 208 34.32 4.17 8.03
C GLN A 208 33.03 4.97 8.19
N VAL A 209 32.76 5.93 7.31
CA VAL A 209 31.49 6.68 7.26
C VAL A 209 30.32 5.72 7.07
N GLN A 210 30.41 4.80 6.12
CA GLN A 210 29.38 3.79 5.86
C GLN A 210 29.12 2.90 7.08
N GLN A 211 30.17 2.38 7.72
CA GLN A 211 30.05 1.53 8.90
C GLN A 211 29.46 2.27 10.11
N LYS A 212 29.94 3.49 10.38
CA LYS A 212 29.43 4.33 11.48
C LYS A 212 27.98 4.72 11.24
N SER A 213 27.64 5.14 10.03
CA SER A 213 26.27 5.55 9.66
C SER A 213 25.32 4.37 9.73
N ARG A 214 25.73 3.19 9.28
CA ARG A 214 24.97 1.94 9.46
C ARG A 214 24.70 1.65 10.94
N ALA A 215 25.73 1.72 11.77
CA ALA A 215 25.62 1.40 13.20
C ALA A 215 24.70 2.40 13.92
N LEU A 216 24.86 3.69 13.64
CA LEU A 216 24.01 4.74 14.19
C LEU A 216 22.56 4.61 13.71
N LEU A 217 22.35 4.37 12.41
CA LEU A 217 21.01 4.16 11.85
C LEU A 217 20.31 2.94 12.47
N GLN A 218 21.03 1.82 12.62
CA GLN A 218 20.47 0.63 13.29
C GLN A 218 20.06 0.95 14.73
N LYS A 219 20.89 1.69 15.47
CA LYS A 219 20.58 2.10 16.84
C LYS A 219 19.30 2.96 16.90
N ILE A 220 19.18 3.96 16.04
CA ILE A 220 17.99 4.82 15.97
C ILE A 220 16.72 4.00 15.69
N LEU A 221 16.80 3.06 14.73
CA LEU A 221 15.66 2.24 14.34
C LEU A 221 15.31 1.18 15.39
N ASP A 222 16.29 0.67 16.12
CA ASP A 222 16.07 -0.21 17.27
C ASP A 222 15.39 0.56 18.42
N ASP A 223 15.81 1.80 18.68
CA ASP A 223 15.20 2.69 19.69
C ASP A 223 13.73 3.03 19.35
N TYR A 224 13.42 3.21 18.05
CA TYR A 224 12.03 3.38 17.58
C TYR A 224 11.22 2.08 17.54
N GLY A 225 11.85 0.92 17.76
CA GLY A 225 11.20 -0.37 17.63
C GLY A 225 10.70 -0.63 16.20
N ALA A 226 11.41 -0.15 15.18
CA ALA A 226 10.99 -0.20 13.78
C ALA A 226 10.87 -1.64 13.21
N GLY A 227 11.44 -2.64 13.88
CA GLY A 227 11.40 -4.03 13.43
C GLY A 227 12.21 -4.29 12.16
N VAL A 228 13.17 -3.43 11.82
CA VAL A 228 14.00 -3.56 10.62
C VAL A 228 15.48 -3.79 10.96
N SER A 229 16.18 -4.42 10.04
CA SER A 229 17.64 -4.58 10.08
C SER A 229 18.26 -3.91 8.87
N ILE A 230 19.23 -3.03 9.11
CA ILE A 230 20.02 -2.39 8.06
C ILE A 230 21.07 -3.38 7.57
N ALA A 231 21.00 -3.73 6.29
CA ALA A 231 21.93 -4.60 5.61
C ALA A 231 23.20 -3.85 5.19
N GLU A 232 23.06 -2.65 4.64
CA GLU A 232 24.20 -1.84 4.21
C GLU A 232 23.80 -0.36 4.05
N VAL A 233 24.78 0.53 4.23
CA VAL A 233 24.70 1.94 3.84
C VAL A 233 25.83 2.17 2.85
N GLN A 234 25.50 2.48 1.61
CA GLN A 234 26.46 2.60 0.52
C GLN A 234 26.46 4.03 -0.02
N LEU A 235 27.61 4.71 0.10
CA LEU A 235 27.84 6.02 -0.52
C LEU A 235 28.03 5.84 -2.03
N GLN A 236 27.26 6.58 -2.82
CA GLN A 236 27.37 6.64 -4.28
C GLN A 236 28.26 7.83 -4.68
N LYS A 237 27.88 9.03 -4.25
CA LYS A 237 28.58 10.31 -4.46
C LYS A 237 28.96 10.92 -3.11
N ALA A 238 30.09 11.61 -3.04
CA ALA A 238 30.52 12.33 -1.85
C ALA A 238 31.53 13.41 -2.27
N ASP A 239 31.05 14.43 -2.98
CA ASP A 239 31.90 15.46 -3.59
C ASP A 239 31.50 16.85 -3.08
N PRO A 240 32.37 17.88 -3.18
CA PRO A 240 31.96 19.26 -2.97
C PRO A 240 30.83 19.67 -3.95
N PRO A 241 29.99 20.66 -3.63
CA PRO A 241 28.94 21.14 -4.52
C PRO A 241 29.51 21.53 -5.90
N ASP A 242 28.73 21.25 -6.96
CA ASP A 242 29.13 21.52 -8.35
C ASP A 242 29.52 22.99 -8.58
N GLU A 243 28.98 23.93 -7.80
CA GLU A 243 29.29 25.36 -7.84
C GLU A 243 30.74 25.70 -7.48
N VAL A 244 31.41 24.84 -6.69
CA VAL A 244 32.77 25.07 -6.16
C VAL A 244 33.76 23.94 -6.48
N ILE A 245 33.30 22.89 -7.16
CA ILE A 245 34.09 21.68 -7.41
C ILE A 245 35.34 21.96 -8.27
N ASP A 246 35.23 22.82 -9.28
CA ASP A 246 36.34 23.15 -10.20
C ASP A 246 37.50 23.83 -9.48
N ALA A 247 37.19 24.77 -8.57
CA ALA A 247 38.19 25.46 -7.76
C ALA A 247 38.88 24.51 -6.77
N PHE A 248 38.15 23.53 -6.24
CA PHE A 248 38.72 22.48 -5.38
C PHE A 248 39.66 21.55 -6.15
N HIS A 249 39.27 21.12 -7.35
CA HIS A 249 40.10 20.30 -8.22
C HIS A 249 41.40 21.01 -8.63
N ASP A 250 41.40 22.33 -8.77
CA ASP A 250 42.61 23.11 -9.08
C ASP A 250 43.61 23.11 -7.92
N VAL A 251 43.15 23.26 -6.68
CA VAL A 251 44.02 23.22 -5.49
C VAL A 251 44.59 21.83 -5.27
N GLN A 252 43.81 20.77 -5.48
CA GLN A 252 44.30 19.40 -5.36
C GLN A 252 45.30 19.04 -6.47
N ARG A 253 45.13 19.56 -7.69
CA ARG A 253 46.07 19.34 -8.81
C ARG A 253 47.38 20.10 -8.67
N ALA A 254 47.39 21.21 -7.94
CA ALA A 254 48.58 22.05 -7.74
C ALA A 254 49.48 21.57 -6.58
N ARG A 255 49.06 20.56 -5.83
CA ARG A 255 49.77 20.00 -4.66
C ARG A 255 50.49 18.71 -5.02
#